data_AF-A0A7C4AXQ3-F1
#
_entry.id   AF-A0A7C4AXQ3-F1
#
_cell.length_a   1.000
_cell.length_b   1.000
_cell.length_c   1.000
_cell.angle_alpha   90.00
_cell.angle_beta   90.00
_cell.angle_gamma   90.00
#
_symmetry.space_group_name_H-M   'P 1'
#
loop_
_entity.id
_entity.type
_entity.pdbx_description
1 polymer ?
#
loop_
_entity_poly.entity_id
_entity_poly.type
_entity_poly.pdbx_seq_one_letter_code
_entity_poly.pdbx_strand_id
1 'polypeptide(L)' 'MAEVEVVRVSSKGQVVISKGVGSRLGLRKGDRLLAYLKGDLLLIRRVRE' A
#
# COMPACT_ATOMS: atom_id res chain seq x y z
N MET A 1 8.36 11.51 -9.54
CA MET A 1 9.26 10.35 -9.35
C MET A 1 8.55 9.32 -8.48
N ALA A 2 8.58 8.05 -8.87
CA ALA A 2 8.09 6.96 -8.03
C ALA A 2 9.03 6.82 -6.83
N GLU A 3 8.50 6.92 -5.62
CA GLU A 3 9.25 6.75 -4.39
C GLU A 3 9.28 5.24 -4.11
N VAL A 4 10.46 4.63 -4.28
CA VAL A 4 10.67 3.18 -4.06
C VAL A 4 11.48 3.04 -2.79
N GLU A 5 10.88 2.42 -1.78
CA GLU A 5 11.52 2.13 -0.51
C GLU A 5 11.46 0.63 -0.23
N VAL A 6 12.57 0.05 0.23
CA VAL A 6 12.60 -1.33 0.70
C VAL A 6 12.04 -1.36 2.11
N VAL A 7 10.97 -2.14 2.31
CA VAL A 7 10.32 -2.32 3.61
C VAL A 7 10.32 -3.80 3.99
N ARG A 8 10.41 -4.09 5.29
CA ARG A 8 10.32 -5.44 5.81
C ARG A 8 8.86 -5.84 6.03
N VAL A 9 8.51 -7.06 5.65
CA VAL A 9 7.23 -7.67 6.01
C VAL A 9 7.23 -7.95 7.52
N SER A 10 6.20 -7.49 8.23
CA SER A 10 6.05 -7.76 9.66
C SER A 10 5.84 -9.25 9.93
N SER A 11 5.98 -9.67 11.19
CA SER A 11 5.71 -11.06 11.60
C SER A 11 4.27 -11.52 11.34
N LYS A 12 3.34 -10.57 11.14
CA LYS A 12 1.93 -10.84 10.81
C LYS A 12 1.65 -10.73 9.30
N GLY A 13 2.69 -10.67 8.46
CA GLY A 13 2.52 -10.54 7.01
C GLY A 13 2.12 -9.13 6.55
N GLN A 14 2.28 -8.10 7.39
CA GLN A 14 1.88 -6.73 7.04
C GLN A 14 3.04 -5.98 6.38
N VAL A 15 2.72 -5.16 5.38
CA VAL A 15 3.66 -4.23 4.74
C VAL A 15 3.27 -2.81 5.16
N VAL A 16 4.24 -2.04 5.64
CA VAL A 16 4.02 -0.63 6.00
C VAL A 16 3.97 0.21 4.73
N ILE A 17 2.91 1.00 4.57
CA ILE A 17 2.85 2.05 3.55
C ILE A 17 3.54 3.28 4.13
N SER A 18 4.61 3.74 3.51
CA SER A 18 5.36 4.92 3.97
C SER A 18 4.48 6.17 3.98
N LYS A 19 4.82 7.14 4.85
CA LYS A 19 4.01 8.35 5.06
C LYS A 19 3.79 9.13 3.76
N GLY A 20 4.80 9.21 2.90
CA GLY A 20 4.73 9.88 1.60
C GLY A 20 3.70 9.22 0.67
N VAL A 21 3.80 7.90 0.51
CA VAL A 21 2.88 7.11 -0.33
C VAL A 21 1.45 7.19 0.21
N GLY A 22 1.26 6.97 1.52
CA GLY A 22 -0.05 7.03 2.17
C GLY A 22 -0.72 8.40 2.02
N SER A 23 0.05 9.49 2.15
CA SER A 23 -0.46 10.86 1.98
C SER A 23 -0.89 11.14 0.55
N ARG A 24 -0.11 10.72 -0.45
CA ARG A 24 -0.44 10.87 -1.88
C ARG A 24 -1.67 10.07 -2.29
N LEU A 25 -1.85 8.88 -1.74
CA LEU A 25 -3.04 8.05 -1.95
C LEU A 25 -4.25 8.51 -1.12
N GLY A 26 -4.05 9.48 -0.21
CA GLY A 26 -5.08 10.02 0.67
C GLY A 26 -5.65 9.00 1.63
N LEU A 27 -4.82 8.04 2.08
CA LEU A 27 -5.24 6.94 2.96
C LEU A 27 -5.50 7.44 4.37
N ARG A 28 -6.58 6.91 4.97
CA ARG A 28 -6.96 7.16 6.36
C ARG A 28 -7.11 5.84 7.11
N LYS A 29 -7.02 5.91 8.44
CA LYS A 29 -7.29 4.74 9.30
C LYS A 29 -8.71 4.24 9.01
N GLY A 30 -8.84 2.96 8.65
CA GLY A 30 -10.11 2.32 8.33
C GLY A 30 -10.47 2.32 6.83
N ASP A 31 -9.71 2.99 5.96
CA ASP A 31 -9.93 2.94 4.52
C ASP A 31 -9.83 1.49 4.00
N ARG A 32 -10.74 1.12 3.10
CA ARG A 32 -10.72 -0.18 2.40
C ARG A 32 -9.88 -0.07 1.12
N LEU A 33 -9.00 -1.05 0.94
CA LEU A 33 -8.11 -1.16 -0.22
C LEU A 33 -8.36 -2.48 -0.94
N LEU A 34 -8.30 -2.45 -2.27
CA LEU A 34 -8.19 -3.65 -3.08
C LEU A 34 -6.71 -4.00 -3.22
N ALA A 35 -6.40 -5.28 -3.00
CA ALA A 35 -5.09 -5.85 -3.26
C ALA A 35 -5.25 -6.92 -4.35
N TYR A 36 -4.46 -6.83 -5.41
CA TYR A 36 -4.44 -7.84 -6.47
C TYR A 36 -3.03 -8.05 -7.00
N LEU A 37 -2.77 -9.27 -7.45
CA LEU A 37 -1.49 -9.68 -7.99
C LEU A 37 -1.47 -9.50 -9.51
N LYS A 38 -0.40 -8.94 -10.05
CA LYS A 38 -0.11 -8.92 -11.49
C LYS A 38 1.34 -9.35 -11.70
N GLY A 39 1.54 -10.61 -12.03
CA GLY A 39 2.87 -11.21 -12.08
C GLY A 39 3.49 -11.25 -10.69
N ASP A 40 4.65 -10.62 -10.54
CA ASP A 40 5.40 -10.46 -9.29
C ASP A 40 5.06 -9.16 -8.53
N LEU A 41 4.11 -8.35 -9.05
CA LEU A 41 3.72 -7.09 -8.45
C LEU A 41 2.42 -7.22 -7.64
N LEU A 42 2.47 -6.79 -6.37
CA LEU A 42 1.29 -6.53 -5.56
C LEU A 42 0.79 -5.11 -5.81
N LEU A 43 -0.36 -4.96 -6.47
CA LEU A 43 -0.99 -3.67 -6.68
C LEU A 43 -2.04 -3.42 -5.60
N ILE A 44 -1.94 -2.26 -4.95
CA ILE A 44 -2.89 -1.78 -3.96
C ILE A 44 -3.63 -0.57 -4.53
N ARG A 45 -4.96 -0.62 -4.53
CA ARG A 45 -5.82 0.47 -5.02
C ARG A 45 -6.85 0.84 -3.96
N ARG A 46 -7.06 2.15 -3.78
CA ARG A 46 -8.14 2.65 -2.92
C ARG A 46 -9.52 2.34 -3.52
N VAL A 47 -10.44 1.85 -2.69
CA VAL A 47 -11.86 1.75 -3.04
C VAL A 47 -12.49 3.11 -2.76
N ARG A 48 -13.16 3.67 -3.77
CA ARG A 48 -14.08 4.80 -3.56
C ARG A 48 -15.47 4.18 -3.48
N GLU A 49 -16.16 4.41 -2.36
CA GLU A 49 -17.61 4.27 -2.30
C GLU A 49 -18.25 5.41 -3.10
#